data_AF-A0A961KPT7-F1
#
_entry.id   AF-A0A961KPT7-F1
#
_cell.length_a   1.000
_cell.length_b   1.000
_cell.length_c   1.000
_cell.angle_alpha   90.00
_cell.angle_beta   90.00
_cell.angle_gamma   90.00
#
_symmetry.space_group_name_H-M   'P 1'
#
loop_
_entity.id
_entity.type
_entity.pdbx_description
1 polymer ?
#
loop_
_entity_poly.entity_id
_entity_poly.type
_entity_poly.pdbx_seq_one_letter_code
_entity_poly.pdbx_strand_id
1 'polypeptide(L)'
;MGRPDPRFRWLIAIAALLLIAACAPRGQLAFSDARSGTPHDILLATSRNAIAGTPDFGTGRAAEMSFARYTVSVPPAHQVGQIEWPGARPDADKDFVTTGYQGLADARAFANAVSARAGALPQGRREAVIFVHGYNTNLAEGLYRFAQINHDFEARSIPILYSWPSAASPRDYLYDRDSILFA
;
A
#
# COMPACT_ATOMS: atom_id res chain seq x y z
N MET A 1 -32.06 0.89 -46.07
CA MET A 1 -31.29 0.75 -44.81
C MET A 1 -30.53 2.06 -44.59
N GLY A 2 -31.06 2.95 -43.74
CA GLY A 2 -30.52 4.31 -43.56
C GLY A 2 -29.22 4.31 -42.79
N ARG A 3 -28.23 5.09 -43.24
CA ARG A 3 -26.95 5.25 -42.51
C ARG A 3 -27.22 5.90 -41.14
N PRO A 4 -26.66 5.38 -40.03
CA PRO A 4 -26.87 5.97 -38.71
C PRO A 4 -26.30 7.38 -38.65
N ASP A 5 -26.99 8.26 -37.91
CA ASP A 5 -26.61 9.67 -37.71
C ASP A 5 -25.16 9.76 -37.19
N PRO A 6 -24.30 10.60 -37.79
CA PRO A 6 -22.94 10.81 -37.30
C PRO A 6 -22.87 11.15 -35.80
N ARG A 7 -23.87 11.86 -35.24
CA ARG A 7 -23.95 12.19 -33.80
C ARG A 7 -24.06 10.94 -32.93
N PHE A 8 -24.81 9.93 -33.38
CA PHE A 8 -24.94 8.64 -32.69
C PHE A 8 -23.62 7.87 -32.66
N ARG A 9 -22.82 7.96 -33.72
CA ARG A 9 -21.50 7.33 -33.81
C ARG A 9 -20.49 7.99 -32.84
N TRP A 10 -20.55 9.31 -32.69
CA TRP A 10 -19.74 10.04 -31.70
C TRP A 10 -20.12 9.72 -30.26
N LEU A 11 -21.42 9.59 -29.95
CA LEU A 11 -21.88 9.19 -28.62
C LEU A 11 -21.40 7.76 -28.26
N ILE A 12 -21.45 6.82 -29.20
CA ILE A 12 -20.90 5.47 -29.01
C ILE A 12 -19.39 5.52 -28.78
N ALA A 13 -18.66 6.34 -29.56
CA ALA A 13 -17.21 6.47 -29.42
C ALA A 13 -16.81 7.06 -28.05
N ILE A 14 -17.52 8.09 -27.58
CA ILE A 14 -17.30 8.70 -26.26
C ILE A 14 -17.67 7.72 -25.15
N ALA A 15 -18.80 7.02 -25.25
CA ALA A 15 -19.18 5.99 -24.28
C ALA A 15 -18.15 4.85 -24.22
N ALA A 16 -17.63 4.41 -25.38
CA ALA A 16 -16.57 3.41 -25.44
C ALA A 16 -15.26 3.92 -24.81
N LEU A 17 -14.85 5.17 -25.08
CA LEU A 17 -13.68 5.80 -24.45
C LEU A 17 -13.84 5.92 -22.92
N LEU A 18 -15.03 6.27 -22.43
CA LEU A 18 -15.34 6.32 -21.00
C LEU A 18 -15.32 4.94 -20.34
N LEU A 19 -15.77 3.89 -21.05
CA LEU A 19 -15.72 2.52 -20.55
C LEU A 19 -14.28 1.96 -20.46
N ILE A 20 -13.39 2.37 -21.37
CA ILE A 20 -11.99 1.91 -21.37
C ILE A 20 -11.16 2.61 -20.27
N ALA A 21 -11.48 3.88 -19.94
CA ALA A 21 -10.79 4.63 -18.87
C ALA A 21 -11.07 4.09 -17.46
N ALA A 22 -12.04 3.19 -17.28
CA ALA A 22 -12.40 2.61 -15.99
C ALA A 22 -11.42 1.54 -15.47
N CYS A 23 -10.48 1.08 -16.30
CA CYS A 23 -9.47 0.08 -15.94
C CYS A 23 -8.11 0.74 -15.63
N ALA A 24 -8.06 1.62 -14.64
CA ALA A 24 -6.77 2.05 -14.09
C ALA A 24 -6.18 0.89 -13.26
N PRO A 25 -4.95 0.42 -13.53
CA PRO A 25 -4.30 -0.59 -12.70
C PRO A 25 -4.17 -0.05 -11.26
N ARG A 26 -4.53 -0.89 -10.28
CA ARG A 26 -4.38 -0.58 -8.86
C ARG A 26 -2.90 -0.63 -8.46
N GLY A 27 -2.55 0.03 -7.36
CA GLY A 27 -1.17 -0.01 -6.84
C GLY A 27 -0.74 -1.45 -6.55
N GLN A 28 0.50 -1.80 -6.86
CA GLN A 28 1.09 -3.12 -6.59
C GLN A 28 2.45 -2.94 -5.89
N LEU A 29 2.86 -3.92 -5.09
CA LEU A 29 4.19 -3.92 -4.51
C LEU A 29 5.23 -4.16 -5.61
N ALA A 30 6.10 -3.18 -5.80
CA ALA A 30 7.20 -3.25 -6.75
C ALA A 30 8.51 -3.44 -6.01
N PHE A 31 9.12 -4.62 -6.15
CA PHE A 31 10.40 -4.91 -5.51
C PHE A 31 11.57 -4.52 -6.41
N SER A 32 12.59 -3.89 -5.83
CA SER A 32 13.82 -3.51 -6.52
C SER A 32 15.02 -3.58 -5.58
N ASP A 33 16.15 -4.09 -6.07
CA ASP A 33 17.42 -4.08 -5.34
C ASP A 33 18.15 -2.73 -5.43
N ALA A 34 17.63 -1.80 -6.24
CA ALA A 34 18.21 -0.48 -6.42
C ALA A 34 18.14 0.34 -5.12
N ARG A 35 19.28 0.91 -4.71
CA ARG A 35 19.42 1.70 -3.48
C ARG A 35 19.50 3.20 -3.78
N SER A 36 18.54 3.70 -4.55
CA SER A 36 18.34 5.14 -4.72
C SER A 36 17.15 5.62 -3.91
N GLY A 37 17.11 6.91 -3.59
CA GLY A 37 16.06 7.53 -2.79
C GLY A 37 16.25 7.45 -1.28
N THR A 38 15.20 7.80 -0.54
CA THR A 38 15.18 7.81 0.92
C THR A 38 14.41 6.60 1.46
N PRO A 39 15.05 5.69 2.22
CA PRO A 39 14.39 4.51 2.75
C PRO A 39 13.55 4.80 4.00
N HIS A 40 12.38 4.17 4.08
CA HIS A 40 11.48 4.17 5.22
C HIS A 40 11.12 2.74 5.60
N ASP A 41 11.52 2.30 6.80
CA ASP A 41 11.03 1.03 7.34
C ASP A 41 9.65 1.22 7.94
N ILE A 42 8.69 0.39 7.53
CA ILE A 42 7.33 0.33 8.03
C ILE A 42 7.07 -1.05 8.62
N LEU A 43 6.64 -1.09 9.87
CA LEU A 43 6.19 -2.32 10.51
C LEU A 43 4.74 -2.60 10.08
N LEU A 44 4.47 -3.80 9.58
CA LEU A 44 3.14 -4.25 9.18
C LEU A 44 2.58 -5.21 10.22
N ALA A 45 1.32 -4.96 10.61
CA ALA A 45 0.42 -5.97 11.15
C ALA A 45 -0.76 -6.14 10.18
N THR A 46 -1.19 -7.37 9.91
CA THR A 46 -2.26 -7.61 8.92
C THR A 46 -3.10 -8.83 9.25
N SER A 47 -4.41 -8.72 9.07
CA SER A 47 -5.40 -9.81 9.13
C SER A 47 -5.77 -10.32 7.73
N ARG A 48 -4.98 -9.96 6.71
CA ARG A 48 -5.09 -10.47 5.33
C ARG A 48 -4.46 -11.84 5.19
N ASN A 49 -4.96 -12.64 4.24
CA ASN A 49 -4.33 -13.90 3.86
C ASN A 49 -2.98 -13.66 3.17
N ALA A 50 -1.95 -14.40 3.58
CA ALA A 50 -0.68 -14.39 2.88
C ALA A 50 -0.82 -14.99 1.48
N ILE A 51 -0.07 -14.45 0.51
CA ILE A 51 0.06 -15.03 -0.82
C ILE A 51 1.29 -15.95 -0.81
N ALA A 52 1.05 -17.26 -0.93
CA ALA A 52 2.09 -18.28 -0.78
C ALA A 52 3.29 -18.03 -1.72
N GLY A 53 4.49 -18.10 -1.15
CA GLY A 53 5.75 -17.90 -1.90
C GLY A 53 6.07 -16.45 -2.24
N THR A 54 5.32 -15.46 -1.72
CA THR A 54 5.54 -14.04 -2.00
C THR A 54 5.60 -13.20 -0.73
N PRO A 55 6.27 -12.04 -0.77
CA PRO A 55 6.24 -11.02 0.29
C PRO A 55 5.00 -10.11 0.16
N ASP A 56 3.82 -10.67 -0.11
CA ASP A 56 2.57 -9.91 -0.34
C ASP A 56 1.37 -10.58 0.34
N PHE A 57 0.31 -9.79 0.56
CA PHE A 57 -0.93 -10.22 1.20
C PHE A 57 -2.14 -9.86 0.33
N GLY A 58 -3.07 -10.80 0.23
CA GLY A 58 -4.27 -10.66 -0.59
C GLY A 58 -5.36 -9.82 0.05
N THR A 59 -6.57 -9.94 -0.50
CA THR A 59 -7.77 -9.29 0.01
C THR A 59 -8.60 -10.18 0.94
N GLY A 60 -8.29 -11.49 0.99
CA GLY A 60 -9.00 -12.44 1.83
C GLY A 60 -8.65 -12.31 3.30
N ARG A 61 -9.54 -12.81 4.16
CA ARG A 61 -9.37 -12.83 5.62
C ARG A 61 -8.45 -13.98 6.04
N ALA A 62 -7.62 -13.74 7.04
CA ALA A 62 -6.90 -14.78 7.77
C ALA A 62 -7.48 -14.93 9.18
N ALA A 63 -7.43 -16.15 9.73
CA ALA A 63 -7.83 -16.41 11.12
C ALA A 63 -6.80 -15.88 12.13
N GLU A 64 -5.53 -15.78 11.71
CA GLU A 64 -4.43 -15.30 12.52
C GLU A 64 -3.78 -14.07 11.90
N MET A 65 -3.26 -13.20 12.77
CA MET A 65 -2.52 -12.01 12.37
C MET A 65 -1.13 -12.37 11.85
N SER A 66 -0.73 -11.74 10.74
CA SER A 66 0.63 -11.80 10.22
C SER A 66 1.37 -10.49 10.48
N PHE A 67 2.69 -10.59 10.62
CA PHE A 67 3.56 -9.45 10.93
C PHE A 67 4.75 -9.40 9.97
N ALA A 68 5.17 -8.20 9.60
CA ALA A 68 6.33 -8.01 8.74
C ALA A 68 6.99 -6.64 8.97
N ARG A 69 8.17 -6.46 8.37
CA ARG A 69 8.78 -5.16 8.12
C ARG A 69 8.99 -5.01 6.62
N TYR A 70 8.52 -3.89 6.07
CA TYR A 70 8.82 -3.48 4.70
C TYR A 70 9.76 -2.28 4.75
N THR A 71 10.67 -2.19 3.78
CA THR A 71 11.45 -0.98 3.53
C THR A 71 11.02 -0.42 2.19
N VAL A 72 10.46 0.80 2.21
CA VAL A 72 10.03 1.53 1.02
C VAL A 72 11.02 2.63 0.73
N SER A 73 11.52 2.72 -0.51
CA SER A 73 12.30 3.86 -0.95
C SER A 73 11.41 4.90 -1.62
N VAL A 74 11.57 6.16 -1.21
CA VAL A 74 10.93 7.33 -1.82
C VAL A 74 11.93 7.99 -2.78
N PRO A 75 11.57 8.22 -4.05
CA PRO A 75 12.51 8.69 -5.07
C PRO A 75 13.02 10.11 -4.78
N PRO A 76 14.25 10.48 -5.21
CA PRO A 76 14.81 11.81 -4.93
C PRO A 76 13.99 12.99 -5.48
N ALA A 77 13.27 12.78 -6.59
CA ALA A 77 12.44 13.79 -7.24
C ALA A 77 10.97 13.77 -6.80
N HIS A 78 10.68 13.21 -5.61
CA HIS A 78 9.33 13.06 -5.07
C HIS A 78 8.58 14.39 -4.94
N GLN A 79 7.28 14.37 -5.26
CA GLN A 79 6.36 15.48 -5.05
C GLN A 79 5.41 15.23 -3.88
N VAL A 80 5.37 16.16 -2.94
CA VAL A 80 4.51 16.10 -1.74
C VAL A 80 3.06 15.75 -2.10
N GLY A 81 2.51 14.76 -1.41
CA GLY A 81 1.14 14.27 -1.57
C GLY A 81 0.93 13.28 -2.73
N GLN A 82 1.91 13.14 -3.62
CA GLN A 82 1.83 12.20 -4.74
C GLN A 82 2.39 10.83 -4.37
N ILE A 83 2.07 9.81 -5.15
CA ILE A 83 2.84 8.58 -5.12
C ILE A 83 3.26 8.36 -6.56
N GLU A 84 4.57 8.42 -6.82
CA GLU A 84 5.15 8.07 -8.11
C GLU A 84 5.06 6.54 -8.26
N TRP A 85 3.93 6.09 -8.81
CA TRP A 85 3.62 4.66 -8.92
C TRP A 85 4.57 3.96 -9.90
N PRO A 86 5.20 2.85 -9.50
CA PRO A 86 6.07 2.08 -10.37
C PRO A 86 5.29 1.47 -11.54
N GLY A 87 5.90 1.53 -12.72
CA GLY A 87 5.41 0.81 -13.90
C GLY A 87 5.85 -0.66 -13.91
N ALA A 88 5.77 -1.30 -15.07
CA ALA A 88 6.22 -2.69 -15.25
C ALA A 88 7.72 -2.92 -15.00
N ARG A 89 8.52 -1.85 -15.03
CA ARG A 89 9.95 -1.86 -14.72
C ARG A 89 10.21 -0.80 -13.65
N PRO A 90 10.15 -1.17 -12.36
CA PRO A 90 10.31 -0.23 -11.26
C PRO A 90 11.71 0.41 -11.26
N ASP A 91 11.77 1.73 -11.05
CA ASP A 91 13.01 2.51 -11.00
C ASP A 91 13.05 3.34 -9.70
N ALA A 92 13.97 3.02 -8.78
CA ALA A 92 14.07 3.69 -7.48
C ALA A 92 14.44 5.18 -7.58
N ASP A 93 14.95 5.65 -8.72
CA ASP A 93 15.21 7.07 -8.96
C ASP A 93 13.93 7.86 -9.29
N LYS A 94 12.85 7.17 -9.69
CA LYS A 94 11.63 7.78 -10.21
C LYS A 94 10.37 7.37 -9.48
N ASP A 95 10.36 6.17 -8.91
CA ASP A 95 9.19 5.50 -8.39
C ASP A 95 9.33 5.19 -6.89
N PHE A 96 8.19 5.05 -6.22
CA PHE A 96 8.13 4.35 -4.94
C PHE A 96 8.39 2.86 -5.17
N VAL A 97 9.39 2.31 -4.49
CA VAL A 97 9.73 0.89 -4.61
C VAL A 97 9.95 0.26 -3.23
N THR A 98 9.68 -1.02 -3.13
CA THR A 98 10.00 -1.84 -1.95
C THR A 98 11.40 -2.41 -2.11
N THR A 99 12.33 -2.00 -1.25
CA THR A 99 13.73 -2.45 -1.28
C THR A 99 14.04 -3.51 -0.22
N GLY A 100 13.09 -3.78 0.68
CA GLY A 100 13.26 -4.77 1.73
C GLY A 100 11.93 -5.37 2.19
N TYR A 101 11.98 -6.65 2.54
CA TYR A 101 10.92 -7.37 3.23
C TYR A 101 11.51 -8.32 4.27
N GLN A 102 10.91 -8.34 5.45
CA GLN A 102 11.21 -9.32 6.48
C GLN A 102 9.93 -9.75 7.16
N GLY A 103 9.52 -11.01 6.99
CA GLY A 103 8.47 -11.61 7.79
C GLY A 103 8.88 -11.69 9.27
N LEU A 104 7.95 -11.36 10.17
CA LEU A 104 8.13 -11.49 11.61
C LEU A 104 7.28 -12.65 12.10
N ALA A 105 7.89 -13.54 12.88
CA ALA A 105 7.31 -14.84 13.19
C ALA A 105 5.96 -14.74 13.94
N ASP A 106 5.84 -13.79 14.87
CA ASP A 106 4.70 -13.65 15.74
C ASP A 106 4.59 -12.22 16.33
N ALA A 107 3.55 -12.01 17.15
CA ALA A 107 3.33 -10.75 17.84
C ALA A 107 4.48 -10.36 18.80
N ARG A 108 5.22 -11.34 19.33
CA ARG A 108 6.37 -11.10 20.21
C ARG A 108 7.56 -10.57 19.40
N ALA A 109 7.83 -11.15 18.24
CA ALA A 109 8.83 -10.64 17.29
C ALA A 109 8.47 -9.22 16.82
N PHE A 110 7.19 -8.97 16.57
CA PHE A 110 6.68 -7.63 16.24
C PHE A 110 6.90 -6.63 17.37
N ALA A 111 6.49 -6.95 18.61
CA ALA A 111 6.70 -6.10 19.78
C ALA A 111 8.18 -5.82 20.04
N ASN A 112 9.06 -6.80 19.81
CA ASN A 112 10.51 -6.63 19.89
C ASN A 112 11.01 -5.66 18.82
N ALA A 113 10.51 -5.73 17.59
CA ALA A 113 10.87 -4.81 16.52
C ALA A 113 10.44 -3.36 16.82
N VAL A 114 9.23 -3.17 17.37
CA VAL A 114 8.76 -1.86 17.87
C VAL A 114 9.68 -1.36 18.98
N SER A 115 9.98 -2.21 19.96
CA SER A 115 10.85 -1.86 21.11
C SER A 115 12.26 -1.48 20.67
N ALA A 116 12.83 -2.21 19.70
CA ALA A 116 14.14 -1.91 19.14
C ALA A 116 14.15 -0.51 18.48
N ARG A 117 13.11 -0.18 17.71
CA ARG A 117 13.00 1.13 17.05
C ARG A 117 12.76 2.26 18.06
N ALA A 118 11.97 2.02 19.11
CA ALA A 118 11.83 2.94 20.23
C ALA A 118 13.17 3.20 20.94
N GLY A 119 13.99 2.16 21.12
CA GLY A 119 15.32 2.25 21.71
C GLY A 119 16.30 3.14 20.92
N ALA A 120 16.14 3.20 19.59
CA ALA A 120 16.95 4.05 18.71
C ALA A 120 16.52 5.53 18.72
N LEU A 121 15.35 5.85 19.29
CA LEU A 121 14.85 7.23 19.39
C LEU A 121 15.26 7.89 20.71
N PRO A 122 15.49 9.22 20.72
CA PRO A 122 15.80 9.97 21.93
C PRO A 122 14.75 9.77 23.03
N GLN A 123 15.20 9.78 24.29
CA GLN A 123 14.30 9.71 25.43
C GLN A 123 13.31 10.89 25.39
N GLY A 124 12.02 10.60 25.61
CA GLY A 124 10.93 11.58 25.49
C GLY A 124 10.40 11.83 24.07
N ARG A 125 10.92 11.14 23.04
CA ARG A 125 10.41 11.20 21.65
C ARG A 125 10.11 9.82 21.08
N ARG A 126 9.73 8.88 21.95
CA ARG A 126 9.43 7.49 21.59
C ARG A 126 7.95 7.34 21.29
N GLU A 127 7.54 7.86 20.15
CA GLU A 127 6.14 7.83 19.71
C GLU A 127 5.96 6.81 18.59
N ALA A 128 4.88 6.04 18.64
CA ALA A 128 4.48 5.15 17.56
C ALA A 128 3.22 5.71 16.90
N VAL A 129 3.18 5.65 15.57
CA VAL A 129 2.00 6.02 14.79
C VAL A 129 1.48 4.79 14.09
N ILE A 130 0.23 4.44 14.37
CA ILE A 130 -0.48 3.35 13.71
C ILE A 130 -1.37 3.96 12.63
N PHE A 131 -1.07 3.66 11.38
CA PHE A 131 -1.91 4.01 10.24
C PHE A 131 -2.78 2.82 9.86
N VAL A 132 -4.09 3.05 9.84
CA VAL A 132 -5.10 2.08 9.41
C VAL A 132 -5.68 2.61 8.10
N HIS A 133 -5.49 1.88 7.00
CA HIS A 133 -6.04 2.33 5.72
C HIS A 133 -7.58 2.21 5.67
N GLY A 134 -8.22 2.92 4.74
CA GLY A 134 -9.68 2.90 4.56
C GLY A 134 -10.19 1.69 3.78
N TYR A 135 -11.50 1.70 3.50
CA TYR A 135 -12.14 0.78 2.56
C TYR A 135 -11.64 1.09 1.12
N ASN A 136 -11.71 0.12 0.20
CA ASN A 136 -11.19 0.30 -1.16
C ASN A 136 -9.67 0.61 -1.21
N THR A 137 -8.87 -0.04 -0.37
CA THR A 137 -7.40 0.09 -0.35
C THR A 137 -6.74 -1.29 -0.25
N ASN A 138 -5.81 -1.60 -1.15
CA ASN A 138 -5.00 -2.83 -1.07
C ASN A 138 -3.72 -2.61 -0.23
N LEU A 139 -2.92 -3.66 -0.02
CA LEU A 139 -1.72 -3.56 0.81
C LEU A 139 -0.71 -2.55 0.25
N ALA A 140 -0.40 -2.61 -1.05
CA ALA A 140 0.56 -1.71 -1.69
C ALA A 140 0.14 -0.24 -1.58
N GLU A 141 -1.14 0.04 -1.77
CA GLU A 141 -1.73 1.37 -1.62
C GLU A 141 -1.63 1.88 -0.18
N GLY A 142 -1.94 1.05 0.80
CA GLY A 142 -1.76 1.40 2.21
C GLY A 142 -0.29 1.64 2.57
N LEU A 143 0.61 0.78 2.08
CA LEU A 143 2.04 0.82 2.37
C LEU A 143 2.72 2.05 1.78
N TYR A 144 2.56 2.29 0.47
CA TYR A 144 3.20 3.42 -0.20
C TYR A 144 2.59 4.75 0.23
N ARG A 145 1.27 4.80 0.50
CA ARG A 145 0.65 5.99 1.07
C ARG A 145 1.20 6.31 2.45
N PHE A 146 1.40 5.31 3.30
CA PHE A 146 1.95 5.58 4.63
C PHE A 146 3.43 5.95 4.56
N ALA A 147 4.21 5.35 3.65
CA ALA A 147 5.59 5.78 3.38
C ALA A 147 5.65 7.25 2.95
N GLN A 148 4.77 7.64 2.01
CA GLN A 148 4.66 9.03 1.55
C GLN A 148 4.32 9.98 2.70
N ILE A 149 3.31 9.66 3.52
CA ILE A 149 2.95 10.48 4.69
C ILE A 149 4.14 10.63 5.64
N ASN A 150 4.84 9.53 5.97
CA ASN A 150 6.00 9.62 6.87
C ASN A 150 7.14 10.46 6.27
N HIS A 151 7.36 10.34 4.96
CA HIS A 151 8.37 11.13 4.26
C HIS A 151 8.03 12.62 4.26
N ASP A 152 6.81 12.97 3.82
CA ASP A 152 6.38 14.36 3.63
C ASP A 152 6.28 15.15 4.93
N PHE A 153 5.89 14.48 6.02
CA PHE A 153 5.85 15.08 7.34
C PHE A 153 7.18 14.99 8.10
N GLU A 154 8.23 14.43 7.49
CA GLU A 154 9.51 14.12 8.14
C GLU A 154 9.31 13.42 9.50
N ALA A 155 8.37 12.48 9.52
CA ALA A 155 7.87 11.88 10.75
C ALA A 155 9.01 11.16 11.49
N ARG A 156 9.17 11.47 12.79
CA ARG A 156 10.19 10.87 13.66
C ARG A 156 9.64 9.76 14.55
N SER A 157 8.40 9.35 14.31
CA SER A 157 7.72 8.26 15.02
C SER A 157 8.15 6.88 14.51
N ILE A 158 7.71 5.84 15.21
CA ILE A 158 7.77 4.45 14.77
C ILE A 158 6.55 4.19 13.86
N PRO A 159 6.73 4.02 12.53
CA PRO A 159 5.61 3.81 11.63
C PRO A 159 5.12 2.37 11.68
N ILE A 160 3.85 2.20 12.03
CA ILE A 160 3.15 0.92 12.02
C ILE A 160 1.96 1.03 11.06
N LEU A 161 1.92 0.20 10.03
CA LEU A 161 0.76 0.00 9.17
C LEU A 161 -0.07 -1.16 9.72
N TYR A 162 -1.35 -0.94 9.96
CA TYR A 162 -2.32 -2.03 10.07
C TYR A 162 -3.10 -2.13 8.75
N SER A 163 -3.03 -3.30 8.13
CA SER A 163 -3.75 -3.59 6.89
C SER A 163 -4.82 -4.65 7.13
N TRP A 164 -6.08 -4.23 7.16
CA TRP A 164 -7.23 -5.12 7.32
C TRP A 164 -7.69 -5.65 5.95
N PRO A 165 -8.40 -6.79 5.87
CA PRO A 165 -8.81 -7.43 4.63
C PRO A 165 -9.98 -6.70 3.94
N SER A 166 -9.71 -5.48 3.49
CA SER A 166 -10.53 -4.80 2.50
C SER A 166 -10.37 -5.49 1.15
N ALA A 167 -11.49 -5.68 0.45
CA ALA A 167 -11.58 -6.16 -0.92
C ALA A 167 -10.89 -5.24 -1.93
N ALA A 168 -10.50 -4.03 -1.52
CA ALA A 168 -9.90 -3.02 -2.40
C ALA A 168 -10.80 -2.67 -3.61
N SER A 169 -12.12 -2.70 -3.39
CA SER A 169 -13.14 -2.47 -4.41
C SER A 169 -14.30 -1.69 -3.80
N PRO A 170 -14.79 -0.62 -4.47
CA PRO A 170 -15.95 0.12 -3.97
C PRO A 170 -17.25 -0.67 -4.07
N ARG A 171 -17.31 -1.72 -4.90
CA ARG A 171 -18.50 -2.56 -5.10
C ARG A 171 -18.68 -3.58 -3.97
N ASP A 172 -17.62 -3.84 -3.22
CA ASP A 172 -17.57 -4.87 -2.19
C ASP A 172 -17.68 -4.28 -0.78
N TYR A 173 -18.36 -3.13 -0.65
CA TYR A 173 -18.57 -2.46 0.63
C TYR A 173 -19.21 -3.36 1.70
N LEU A 174 -20.13 -4.26 1.31
CA LEU A 174 -20.72 -5.22 2.25
C LEU A 174 -19.70 -6.24 2.76
N TYR A 175 -18.80 -6.72 1.90
CA TYR A 175 -17.69 -7.58 2.31
C TYR A 175 -16.78 -6.85 3.29
N ASP A 176 -16.43 -5.60 2.96
CA ASP A 176 -15.57 -4.74 3.78
C ASP A 176 -16.20 -4.47 5.16
N ARG A 177 -17.50 -4.15 5.21
CA ARG A 177 -18.23 -3.98 6.48
C ARG A 177 -18.15 -5.23 7.34
N ASP A 178 -18.36 -6.40 6.74
CA ASP A 178 -18.33 -7.66 7.48
C ASP A 178 -16.89 -8.07 7.86
N SER A 179 -15.87 -7.59 7.14
CA SER A 179 -14.45 -7.80 7.45
C SER A 179 -14.00 -7.04 8.71
N ILE A 180 -14.67 -5.94 9.07
CA ILE A 180 -14.39 -5.22 10.33
C ILE A 180 -14.58 -6.15 11.55
N LEU A 181 -15.50 -7.12 11.47
CA LEU A 181 -15.73 -8.07 12.57
C LEU A 181 -14.58 -9.07 12.77
N PHE A 182 -13.64 -9.13 11.82
CA PHE A 182 -12.46 -9.98 11.86
C PHE A 182 -11.16 -9.16 12.04
N ALA A 183 -11.29 -7.84 12.20
CA ALA A 183 -10.18 -6.89 12.26
C ALA A 183 -9.78 -6.52 13.69
#